data_AF-A0A661U3Z2-F1
#
_entry.id   AF-A0A661U3Z2-F1
#
_cell.length_a   1.000
_cell.length_b   1.000
_cell.length_c   1.000
_cell.angle_alpha   90.00
_cell.angle_beta   90.00
_cell.angle_gamma   90.00
#
_symmetry.space_group_name_H-M   'P 1'
#
loop_
_entity.id
_entity.type
_entity.pdbx_description
1 polymer ?
#
loop_
_entity_poly.entity_id
_entity_poly.type
_entity_poly.pdbx_seq_one_letter_code
_entity_poly.pdbx_strand_id
1 'polypeptide(L)' 'MFDKIQIPEDGEKITFDGKNLIVPDNPIIAFIEGDGTGPDIWRATKMVLDGAVKKAYDGERKIAWMEIFAG' A
#
# COMPACT_ATOMS: atom_id res chain seq x y z
N MET A 1 1.26 -16.00 14.85
CA MET A 1 0.39 -16.10 13.64
C MET A 1 0.33 -14.69 13.10
N PHE A 2 0.82 -14.45 11.87
CA PHE A 2 1.26 -13.16 11.30
C PHE A 2 2.75 -12.79 11.44
N ASP A 3 3.60 -13.67 11.95
CA ASP A 3 5.02 -13.36 12.27
C ASP A 3 5.87 -12.97 11.03
N LYS A 4 5.35 -13.20 9.82
CA LYS A 4 5.97 -12.82 8.54
C LYS A 4 5.47 -11.50 7.97
N ILE A 5 4.34 -10.98 8.46
CA ILE A 5 3.75 -9.73 7.96
C ILE A 5 4.29 -8.59 8.81
N GLN A 6 4.91 -7.61 8.15
CA GLN A 6 5.38 -6.40 8.81
C GLN A 6 4.43 -5.25 8.51
N ILE A 7 3.80 -4.73 9.56
CA ILE A 7 2.94 -3.54 9.44
C ILE A 7 3.87 -2.33 9.35
N PRO A 8 3.76 -1.49 8.30
CA PRO A 8 4.58 -0.29 8.18
C PRO A 8 4.27 0.69 9.32
N GLU A 9 5.31 1.14 10.03
CA GLU A 9 5.17 2.01 11.20
C GLU A 9 4.68 3.42 10.84
N ASP A 10 4.89 3.84 9.60
CA ASP A 10 4.61 5.19 9.12
C ASP A 10 3.27 5.33 8.38
N GLY A 11 2.42 4.30 8.47
CA GLY A 11 1.11 4.23 7.82
C GLY A 11 -0.06 4.15 8.79
N GLU A 12 -1.23 4.59 8.32
CA GLU A 12 -2.48 4.55 9.06
C GLU A 12 -3.55 3.68 8.39
N LYS A 13 -4.35 2.97 9.19
CA LYS A 13 -5.36 2.04 8.67
C LYS A 13 -6.54 2.80 8.08
N ILE A 14 -7.00 2.38 6.89
CA ILE A 14 -8.29 2.82 6.35
C ILE A 14 -9.42 2.27 7.23
N THR A 15 -10.33 3.15 7.67
CA THR A 15 -11.48 2.77 8.51
C THR A 15 -12.80 3.00 7.78
N PHE A 16 -13.89 2.44 8.31
CA PHE A 16 -15.24 2.60 7.76
C PHE A 16 -16.18 3.05 8.88
N ASP A 17 -16.84 4.20 8.71
CA ASP A 17 -17.71 4.80 9.73
C ASP A 17 -19.16 4.26 9.69
N GLY A 18 -19.42 3.27 8.84
CA GLY A 18 -20.76 2.74 8.57
C GLY A 18 -21.39 3.26 7.27
N LYS A 19 -20.83 4.32 6.67
CA LYS A 19 -21.32 4.90 5.41
C LYS A 19 -20.20 5.22 4.41
N ASN A 20 -19.05 5.69 4.88
CA ASN A 20 -17.93 6.12 4.07
C ASN A 20 -16.63 5.46 4.51
N LEU A 21 -15.71 5.28 3.55
CA LEU A 21 -14.33 4.97 3.85
C LEU A 21 -13.62 6.25 4.32
N ILE A 22 -12.98 6.16 5.48
CA ILE A 22 -12.10 7.20 6.01
C ILE A 22 -10.67 6.80 5.65
N VAL A 23 -10.13 7.49 4.66
CA VAL A 23 -8.79 7.22 4.09
C VAL A 23 -7.84 8.32 4.58
N PRO A 24 -6.83 8.00 5.40
CA PRO A 24 -5.81 8.97 5.84
C PRO A 24 -4.89 9.38 4.68
N ASP A 25 -3.98 10.32 4.91
CA ASP A 25 -3.03 10.79 3.87
C ASP A 25 -1.87 9.82 3.63
N ASN A 26 -1.62 8.91 4.58
CA ASN A 26 -0.62 7.84 4.57
C ASN A 26 -1.24 6.44 4.75
N PRO A 27 -2.19 6.01 3.90
CA PRO A 27 -2.92 4.77 4.14
C PRO A 27 -2.01 3.54 4.01
N ILE A 28 -2.22 2.57 4.91
CA ILE A 28 -1.67 1.22 4.78
C ILE A 28 -2.43 0.48 3.68
N ILE A 29 -1.72 0.06 2.63
CA ILE A 29 -2.28 -0.74 1.53
C ILE A 29 -1.54 -2.08 1.47
N ALA A 30 -2.30 -3.16 1.66
CA ALA A 30 -1.77 -4.50 1.52
C ALA A 30 -1.55 -4.85 0.04
N PHE A 31 -0.43 -5.48 -0.28
CA PHE A 31 -0.18 -6.04 -1.61
C PHE A 31 0.35 -7.47 -1.51
N ILE A 32 0.10 -8.25 -2.56
CA ILE A 32 0.71 -9.57 -2.76
C ILE A 32 1.61 -9.43 -3.98
N GLU A 33 2.89 -9.77 -3.84
CA GLU A 33 3.84 -9.71 -4.95
C GLU A 33 3.47 -10.73 -6.05
N GLY A 34 2.99 -11.90 -5.63
CA GLY A 34 2.56 -13.00 -6.49
C GLY A 34 3.72 -13.79 -7.07
N ASP A 35 3.40 -14.83 -7.84
CA ASP A 35 4.38 -15.73 -8.45
C ASP A 35 4.69 -15.38 -9.92
N GLY A 36 5.71 -16.05 -10.47
CA GLY A 36 6.06 -15.94 -11.89
C GLY A 36 6.52 -14.52 -12.26
N THR A 37 5.74 -13.81 -13.07
CA THR A 37 6.02 -12.42 -13.48
C THR A 37 5.53 -11.37 -12.47
N GLY A 38 4.91 -11.81 -11.37
CA GLY A 38 4.40 -10.95 -10.29
C GLY A 38 5.43 -9.93 -9.78
N PRO A 39 6.63 -10.36 -9.32
CA PRO A 39 7.66 -9.45 -8.81
C PRO A 39 8.09 -8.36 -9.81
N ASP A 40 8.22 -8.72 -11.09
CA ASP A 40 8.59 -7.77 -12.15
C ASP A 40 7.51 -6.70 -12.36
N ILE A 41 6.25 -7.14 -12.45
CA ILE A 41 5.10 -6.25 -12.63
C ILE A 41 4.87 -5.40 -11.38
N TRP A 42 5.01 -5.98 -10.19
CA TRP A 42 4.81 -5.28 -8.93
C TRP A 42 5.85 -4.19 -8.73
N ARG A 43 7.13 -4.47 -9.00
CA ARG A 43 8.20 -3.46 -8.92
C ARG A 43 7.89 -2.24 -9.80
N ALA A 44 7.43 -2.48 -11.03
CA ALA A 44 7.03 -1.39 -11.94
C ALA A 44 5.77 -0.65 -11.45
N THR A 45 4.77 -1.40 -10.97
CA THR A 45 3.50 -0.86 -10.47
C THR A 45 3.71 0.07 -9.28
N LYS A 46 4.49 -0.38 -8.27
CA LYS A 46 4.81 0.42 -7.09
C LYS A 46 5.46 1.75 -7.47
N MET A 47 6.44 1.73 -8.37
CA MET A 47 7.12 2.95 -8.85
C MET A 47 6.15 3.94 -9.50
N VAL A 48 5.22 3.45 -10.32
CA VAL A 48 4.21 4.30 -10.99
C VAL A 48 3.24 4.89 -9.98
N LEU A 49 2.72 4.09 -9.05
CA LEU A 49 1.76 4.55 -8.04
C LEU A 49 2.39 5.57 -7.09
N ASP A 50 3.60 5.29 -6.57
CA ASP A 50 4.31 6.22 -5.68
C ASP A 50 4.58 7.55 -6.39
N GLY A 51 5.03 7.50 -7.65
CA GLY A 51 5.25 8.70 -8.46
C GLY A 51 3.97 9.49 -8.74
N ALA A 52 2.87 8.81 -9.05
CA ALA A 52 1.58 9.43 -9.32
C ALA A 52 1.00 10.11 -8.08
N VAL A 53 1.01 9.43 -6.93
CA VAL A 53 0.54 9.99 -5.65
C VAL A 53 1.38 11.21 -5.27
N LYS A 54 2.71 11.08 -5.30
CA LYS A 54 3.61 12.21 -5.01
C LYS A 54 3.32 13.41 -5.91
N LYS A 55 3.09 13.19 -7.21
CA LYS A 55 2.82 14.27 -8.16
C LYS A 55 1.44 14.91 -7.98
N ALA A 56 0.41 14.11 -7.71
CA ALA A 56 -0.96 14.58 -7.58
C ALA A 56 -1.19 15.40 -6.29
N TYR A 57 -0.45 15.09 -5.23
CA TYR A 57 -0.63 15.67 -3.90
C TYR A 57 0.59 16.47 -3.43
N ASP A 58 1.52 16.81 -4.32
CA ASP A 58 2.76 17.55 -4.01
C ASP A 58 3.55 16.98 -2.81
N GLY A 59 3.48 15.66 -2.61
CA GLY A 59 4.10 14.95 -1.50
C GLY A 59 3.35 14.97 -0.16
N GLU A 60 2.20 15.64 -0.06
CA GLU A 60 1.36 15.62 1.15
C GLU A 60 0.77 14.24 1.44
N ARG A 61 0.59 13.42 0.40
CA ARG A 61 0.12 12.03 0.51
C ARG A 61 1.18 11.02 0.10
N LYS A 62 1.14 9.84 0.73
CA LYS A 62 2.02 8.70 0.45
C LYS A 62 1.29 7.38 0.68
N ILE A 63 1.73 6.28 0.08
CA ILE A 63 1.19 4.95 0.40
C ILE A 63 2.17 4.21 1.30
N ALA A 64 1.66 3.65 2.39
CA ALA A 64 2.43 2.75 3.25
C ALA A 64 2.17 1.30 2.80
N TRP A 65 3.06 0.76 1.99
CA TRP A 65 2.92 -0.59 1.43
C TRP A 65 3.17 -1.66 2.47
N MET A 66 2.21 -2.58 2.63
CA MET A 66 2.32 -3.73 3.52
C MET A 66 2.31 -5.01 2.68
N GLU A 67 3.44 -5.71 2.62
CA GLU A 67 3.49 -6.99 1.92
C GLU A 67 2.73 -8.06 2.71
N ILE A 68 1.88 -8.80 2.01
CA ILE A 68 1.26 -10.03 2.48
C ILE A 68 1.48 -11.13 1.44
N PHE A 69 1.45 -12.40 1.90
CA PHE A 69 1.90 -13.52 1.09
C PHE A 69 0.73 -14.43 0.69
N ALA A 70 0.66 -14.77 -0.59
CA ALA A 70 -0.21 -15.82 -1.13
C ALA A 70 0.42 -16.37 -2.42
N GLY A 71 0.30 -17.69 -2.62
CA GLY A 71 0.96 -18.46 -3.68
C GLY A 71 1.23 -19.89 -3.21
#